data_AF-A0A377DUT0-F1
#
_entry.id   AF-A0A377DUT0-F1
#
_cell.length_a   1.000
_cell.length_b   1.000
_cell.length_c   1.000
_cell.angle_alpha   90.00
_cell.angle_beta   90.00
_cell.angle_gamma   90.00
#
_symmetry.space_group_name_H-M   'P 1'
#
loop_
_entity.id
_entity.type
_entity.pdbx_description
1 polymer ?
#
loop_
_entity_poly.entity_id
_entity_poly.type
_entity_poly.pdbx_seq_one_letter_code
_entity_poly.pdbx_strand_id
1 'polypeptide(L)'
;MHRQSFFLVPLICLSSALWAAPATVNVEVLQDKLDHPWALAFLPDNHGMLITLRGGELRHWQAGKGLSAPLSGVPDVWAHGQGGLLDVVLAPDFAQSRRIWLSYSEVGDDGKAGNCCGLWPLK
;
A
#
# COMPACT_ATOMS: atom_id res chain seq x y z
N MET A 1 -58.40 -4.28 -41.85
CA MET A 1 -57.43 -3.88 -40.81
C MET A 1 -56.48 -5.06 -40.56
N HIS A 2 -55.40 -5.14 -41.33
CA HIS A 2 -54.39 -6.20 -41.25
C HIS A 2 -53.26 -5.74 -40.34
N ARG A 3 -53.13 -6.32 -39.15
CA ARG A 3 -52.12 -5.92 -38.16
C ARG A 3 -50.88 -6.78 -38.36
N GLN A 4 -49.86 -6.24 -39.01
CA GLN A 4 -48.56 -6.88 -39.16
C GLN A 4 -47.87 -6.94 -37.79
N SER A 5 -47.50 -8.15 -37.35
CA SER A 5 -46.71 -8.36 -36.14
C SER A 5 -45.24 -8.30 -36.53
N PHE A 6 -44.57 -7.21 -36.17
CA PHE A 6 -43.12 -7.10 -36.24
C PHE A 6 -42.50 -8.00 -35.16
N PHE A 7 -41.76 -9.03 -35.56
CA PHE A 7 -40.90 -9.79 -34.66
C PHE A 7 -39.61 -8.99 -34.43
N LEU A 8 -39.38 -8.58 -33.18
CA LEU A 8 -38.17 -7.91 -32.73
C LEU A 8 -37.09 -8.96 -32.44
N VAL A 9 -36.03 -9.02 -33.23
CA VAL A 9 -34.84 -9.85 -32.94
C VAL A 9 -33.99 -9.12 -31.90
N PRO A 10 -33.64 -9.72 -30.75
CA PRO A 10 -32.78 -9.06 -29.79
C PRO A 10 -31.34 -9.09 -30.31
N LEU A 11 -30.75 -7.90 -30.48
CA LEU A 11 -29.35 -7.72 -30.79
C LEU A 11 -28.54 -8.13 -29.54
N ILE A 12 -27.95 -9.33 -29.57
CA ILE A 12 -27.03 -9.78 -28.53
C ILE A 12 -25.75 -8.95 -28.68
N CYS A 13 -25.57 -7.95 -27.81
CA CYS A 13 -24.29 -7.29 -27.62
C CYS A 13 -23.31 -8.32 -27.04
N LEU A 14 -22.53 -8.98 -27.89
CA LEU A 14 -21.33 -9.69 -27.46
C LEU A 14 -20.36 -8.64 -26.90
N SER A 15 -20.30 -8.51 -25.57
CA SER A 15 -19.26 -7.74 -24.89
C SER A 15 -17.90 -8.33 -25.24
N SER A 16 -17.11 -7.62 -26.05
CA SER A 16 -15.73 -7.93 -26.41
C SER A 16 -14.72 -7.79 -25.25
N ALA A 17 -15.20 -7.65 -24.01
CA ALA A 17 -14.36 -7.49 -22.82
C ALA A 17 -13.68 -8.78 -22.33
N LEU A 18 -13.90 -9.92 -23.00
CA LEU A 18 -13.40 -11.25 -22.59
C LEU A 18 -12.06 -11.66 -23.22
N TRP A 19 -11.31 -10.74 -23.82
CA TRP A 19 -10.00 -11.05 -24.41
C TRP A 19 -8.87 -10.13 -23.91
N ALA A 20 -8.74 -10.00 -22.59
CA ALA A 20 -7.45 -9.66 -22.00
C ALA A 20 -6.65 -10.96 -21.88
N ALA A 21 -5.70 -11.20 -22.78
CA ALA A 21 -4.72 -12.26 -22.58
C ALA A 21 -3.97 -11.99 -21.26
N PRO A 22 -3.73 -13.00 -20.40
CA PRO A 22 -2.94 -12.79 -19.20
C PRO A 22 -1.56 -12.26 -19.60
N ALA A 23 -1.14 -11.16 -18.98
CA ALA A 23 0.17 -10.57 -19.22
C ALA A 23 1.27 -11.60 -18.89
N THR A 24 2.27 -11.73 -19.76
CA THR A 24 3.42 -12.62 -19.54
C THR A 24 4.39 -11.99 -18.54
N VAL A 25 4.05 -12.07 -17.26
CA VAL A 25 4.90 -11.62 -16.15
C VAL A 25 5.18 -12.77 -15.20
N ASN A 26 6.40 -12.81 -14.68
CA ASN A 26 6.74 -13.70 -13.57
C ASN A 26 6.38 -12.98 -12.27
N VAL A 27 5.59 -13.63 -11.43
CA VAL A 27 5.23 -13.13 -10.10
C VAL A 27 5.89 -14.02 -9.07
N GLU A 28 6.75 -13.44 -8.25
CA GLU A 28 7.38 -14.12 -7.12
C GLU A 28 6.86 -13.51 -5.81
N VAL A 29 6.37 -14.36 -4.92
CA VAL A 29 5.90 -13.93 -3.60
C VAL A 29 7.11 -13.86 -2.67
N LEU A 30 7.60 -12.64 -2.44
CA LEU A 30 8.74 -12.38 -1.55
C LEU A 30 8.36 -12.41 -0.06
N GLN A 31 7.13 -11.99 0.25
CA GLN A 31 6.57 -11.98 1.60
C GLN A 31 5.04 -12.08 1.50
N ASP A 32 4.44 -12.93 2.34
CA ASP A 32 3.00 -13.07 2.48
C ASP A 32 2.54 -12.63 3.88
N LYS A 33 1.23 -12.72 4.13
CA LYS A 33 0.61 -12.46 5.46
C LYS A 33 0.91 -11.07 6.03
N LEU A 34 1.04 -10.07 5.15
CA LEU A 34 1.14 -8.66 5.53
C LEU A 34 -0.27 -8.11 5.79
N ASP A 35 -0.48 -7.53 6.98
CA ASP A 35 -1.74 -6.91 7.34
C ASP A 35 -1.84 -5.50 6.76
N HIS A 36 -2.58 -5.35 5.65
CA HIS A 36 -2.79 -4.08 4.94
C HIS A 36 -1.48 -3.27 4.72
N PRO A 37 -0.51 -3.80 3.95
CA PRO A 37 0.69 -3.03 3.60
C PRO A 37 0.32 -1.80 2.80
N TRP A 38 0.95 -0.65 3.10
CA TRP A 38 0.60 0.63 2.47
C TRP A 38 1.71 1.14 1.55
N ALA A 39 2.95 1.23 2.03
CA ALA A 39 4.11 1.71 1.26
C ALA A 39 5.37 0.89 1.55
N LEU A 40 6.37 1.01 0.69
CA LEU A 40 7.70 0.45 0.89
C LEU A 40 8.80 1.43 0.48
N ALA A 41 9.96 1.32 1.12
CA ALA A 41 11.16 2.10 0.79
C ALA A 41 12.39 1.19 0.76
N PHE A 42 13.10 1.15 -0.36
CA PHE A 42 14.33 0.37 -0.52
C PHE A 42 15.47 0.96 0.29
N LEU A 43 16.13 0.13 1.09
CA LEU A 43 17.36 0.49 1.80
C LEU A 43 18.57 0.33 0.86
N PRO A 44 19.60 1.19 1.00
CA PRO A 44 20.81 1.10 0.20
C PRO A 44 21.60 -0.19 0.49
N ASP A 45 22.60 -0.47 -0.35
CA ASP A 45 23.61 -1.53 -0.16
C ASP A 45 23.02 -2.94 0.08
N ASN A 46 21.93 -3.28 -0.63
CA ASN A 46 21.22 -4.56 -0.52
C ASN A 46 20.72 -4.89 0.90
N HIS A 47 20.45 -3.88 1.70
CA HIS A 47 19.85 -4.06 3.03
C HIS A 47 18.35 -4.33 3.00
N GLY A 48 17.71 -4.54 1.85
CA GLY A 48 16.28 -4.87 1.77
C GLY A 48 15.38 -3.64 1.71
N MET A 49 14.23 -3.67 2.38
CA MET A 49 13.25 -2.58 2.33
C MET A 49 12.50 -2.40 3.66
N LEU A 50 12.06 -1.17 3.92
CA LEU A 50 11.06 -0.87 4.93
C LEU A 50 9.66 -1.04 4.34
N ILE A 51 8.70 -1.49 5.15
CA ILE A 51 7.30 -1.69 4.77
C ILE A 51 6.43 -1.10 5.89
N THR A 52 5.48 -0.23 5.54
CA THR A 52 4.44 0.23 6.45
C THR A 52 3.24 -0.70 6.39
N LEU A 53 2.75 -1.13 7.55
CA LEU A 53 1.45 -1.77 7.71
C LEU A 53 0.49 -0.75 8.30
N ARG A 54 -0.68 -0.59 7.67
CA ARG A 54 -1.62 0.49 8.01
C ARG A 54 -2.01 0.53 9.48
N GLY A 55 -2.00 -0.61 10.16
CA GLY A 55 -2.28 -0.72 11.59
C GLY A 55 -1.31 0.02 12.52
N GLY A 56 -0.18 0.56 12.01
CA GLY A 56 0.78 1.32 12.82
C GLY A 56 2.17 0.71 12.88
N GLU A 57 2.44 -0.37 12.15
CA GLU A 57 3.73 -1.06 12.21
C GLU A 57 4.63 -0.67 11.05
N LEU A 58 5.85 -0.23 11.35
CA LEU A 58 6.95 -0.18 10.38
C LEU A 58 7.80 -1.44 10.53
N ARG A 59 8.00 -2.20 9.46
CA ARG A 59 8.80 -3.43 9.48
C ARG A 59 9.89 -3.40 8.42
N HIS A 60 10.94 -4.17 8.66
CA HIS A 60 12.03 -4.37 7.73
C HIS A 60 11.92 -5.75 7.08
N TRP A 61 12.00 -5.83 5.76
CA TRP A 61 12.11 -7.09 5.04
C TRP A 61 13.46 -7.17 4.33
N GLN A 62 14.10 -8.33 4.41
CA GLN A 62 15.34 -8.62 3.70
C GLN A 62 15.35 -10.07 3.19
N ALA A 63 15.81 -10.26 1.96
CA ALA A 63 15.99 -11.58 1.37
C ALA A 63 16.85 -12.49 2.29
N GLY A 64 16.40 -13.74 2.47
CA GLY A 64 17.04 -14.72 3.36
C GLY A 64 16.77 -14.52 4.86
N LYS A 65 16.25 -13.36 5.29
CA LYS A 65 15.86 -13.09 6.68
C LYS A 65 14.33 -13.03 6.87
N GLY A 66 13.61 -12.63 5.83
CA GLY A 66 12.17 -12.39 5.91
C GLY A 66 11.83 -11.07 6.58
N LEU A 67 10.63 -10.99 7.14
CA LEU A 67 10.07 -9.81 7.79
C LEU A 67 10.47 -9.74 9.27
N SER A 68 10.92 -8.57 9.72
CA SER A 68 11.27 -8.28 11.11
C SER A 68 10.03 -8.14 12.02
N ALA A 69 10.28 -8.07 13.32
CA ALA A 69 9.34 -7.47 14.28
C ALA A 69 9.13 -5.96 13.96
N PRO A 70 8.05 -5.33 14.47
CA PRO A 70 7.84 -3.89 14.33
C PRO A 70 9.01 -3.09 14.89
N LEU A 71 9.46 -2.08 14.14
CA LEU A 71 10.50 -1.16 14.58
C LEU A 71 9.94 -0.24 15.68
N SER A 72 10.78 0.07 16.66
CA SER A 72 10.43 0.93 17.78
C SER A 72 10.40 2.40 17.38
N GLY A 73 9.62 3.18 18.12
CA GLY A 73 9.61 4.64 18.02
C GLY A 73 8.73 5.17 16.90
N VAL A 74 8.08 4.34 16.09
CA VAL A 74 7.07 4.77 15.11
C VAL A 74 5.94 5.54 15.82
N PRO A 75 5.41 6.63 15.24
CA PRO A 75 4.32 7.38 15.85
C PRO A 75 3.06 6.52 16.04
N ASP A 76 2.31 6.81 17.10
CA ASP A 76 0.95 6.29 17.23
C ASP A 76 0.07 6.83 16.09
N VAL A 77 -0.87 6.02 15.63
CA VAL A 77 -1.72 6.35 14.48
C VAL A 77 -3.19 6.11 14.77
N TRP A 78 -4.04 6.86 14.08
CA TRP A 78 -5.48 6.62 14.04
C TRP A 78 -5.81 5.61 12.94
N ALA A 79 -5.80 4.32 13.28
CA ALA A 79 -6.01 3.21 12.34
C ALA A 79 -7.50 2.89 12.11
N HIS A 80 -8.27 3.83 11.53
CA HIS A 80 -9.69 3.64 11.23
C HIS A 80 -10.02 3.98 9.77
N GLY A 81 -10.85 3.15 9.14
CA GLY A 81 -11.25 3.34 7.75
C GLY A 81 -10.04 3.35 6.81
N GLN A 82 -9.76 4.50 6.20
CA GLN A 82 -8.59 4.70 5.33
C GLN A 82 -7.36 5.20 6.09
N GLY A 83 -7.49 5.59 7.36
CA GLY A 83 -6.41 6.12 8.17
C GLY A 83 -5.50 5.04 8.76
N GLY A 84 -4.31 5.45 9.18
CA GLY A 84 -3.31 4.60 9.81
C GLY A 84 -1.89 5.10 9.52
N LEU A 85 -0.91 4.19 9.57
CA LEU A 85 0.45 4.45 9.08
C LEU A 85 0.47 4.31 7.55
N LEU A 86 0.90 5.35 6.86
CA LEU A 86 0.75 5.47 5.41
C LEU A 86 2.11 5.36 4.73
N ASP A 87 2.67 6.48 4.28
CA ASP A 87 3.87 6.48 3.44
C ASP A 87 5.16 6.33 4.27
N VAL A 88 6.19 5.76 3.65
CA VAL A 88 7.57 5.73 4.15
C VAL A 88 8.53 6.12 3.03
N VAL A 89 9.35 7.14 3.27
CA VAL A 89 10.30 7.65 2.27
C VAL A 89 11.64 7.90 2.95
N LEU A 90 12.74 7.48 2.32
CA LEU A 90 14.07 7.82 2.83
C LEU A 90 14.37 9.30 2.60
N ALA A 91 14.99 9.97 3.57
CA ALA A 91 15.46 11.34 3.37
C ALA A 91 16.49 11.39 2.21
N PRO A 92 16.59 12.50 1.47
CA PRO A 92 17.58 12.63 0.40
C PRO A 92 19.03 12.41 0.86
N ASP A 93 19.31 12.70 2.13
CA ASP A 93 20.61 12.51 2.79
C ASP A 93 20.69 11.22 3.63
N PHE A 94 19.85 10.21 3.37
CA PHE A 94 19.72 9.01 4.21
C PHE A 94 21.05 8.28 4.47
N ALA A 95 21.95 8.26 3.49
CA ALA A 95 23.27 7.64 3.65
C ALA A 95 24.08 8.25 4.81
N GLN A 96 23.86 9.53 5.12
CA GLN A 96 24.51 10.24 6.22
C GLN A 96 23.60 10.37 7.44
N SER A 97 22.34 10.74 7.23
CA SER A 97 21.43 11.13 8.31
C SER A 97 20.67 9.96 8.93
N ARG A 98 20.52 8.86 8.17
CA ARG A 98 19.65 7.72 8.50
C ARG A 98 18.22 8.15 8.86
N ARG A 99 17.72 9.24 8.26
CA ARG A 99 16.37 9.74 8.53
C ARG A 99 15.37 9.27 7.48
N ILE A 100 14.16 8.96 7.92
CA ILE A 100 13.02 8.62 7.07
C ILE A 100 11.89 9.60 7.33
N TRP A 101 11.04 9.80 6.34
CA TRP A 101 9.77 10.48 6.48
C TRP A 101 8.65 9.44 6.59
N LEU A 102 7.72 9.69 7.50
CA LEU A 102 6.49 8.92 7.63
C LEU A 102 5.31 9.87 7.48
N SER A 103 4.27 9.42 6.76
CA SER A 103 2.94 10.01 6.86
C SER A 103 1.99 9.07 7.57
N TYR A 104 1.07 9.64 8.34
CA TYR A 104 0.11 8.88 9.12
C TYR A 104 -1.14 9.71 9.42
N SER A 105 -2.24 9.05 9.76
CA SER A 105 -3.42 9.73 10.28
C SER A 105 -3.32 9.87 11.80
N GLU A 106 -3.60 11.06 12.32
CA GLU A 106 -3.61 11.38 13.74
C GLU A 106 -5.01 11.90 14.13
N VAL A 107 -5.47 11.54 15.32
CA VAL A 107 -6.72 12.08 15.88
C VAL A 107 -6.41 13.36 16.65
N GLY A 108 -7.15 14.43 16.36
CA GLY A 108 -7.09 15.68 17.12
C GLY A 108 -8.01 15.64 18.34
N ASP A 109 -7.86 16.63 19.23
CA ASP A 109 -8.67 16.79 20.44
C ASP A 109 -10.18 16.94 20.16
N ASP A 110 -10.55 17.32 18.93
CA ASP A 110 -11.93 17.45 18.47
C ASP A 110 -12.55 16.12 17.99
N GLY A 111 -11.81 15.01 18.11
CA GLY A 111 -12.23 13.67 17.71
C GLY A 111 -12.20 13.43 16.20
N LYS A 112 -11.69 14.37 15.40
CA LYS A 112 -11.50 14.20 13.96
C LYS A 112 -10.07 13.77 13.66
N ALA A 113 -9.90 13.06 12.54
CA ALA A 113 -8.58 12.64 12.10
C ALA A 113 -8.09 13.45 10.89
N GLY A 114 -6.80 13.78 10.90
CA GLY A 114 -6.10 14.44 9.79
C GLY A 114 -4.81 13.70 9.43
N ASN A 115 -4.25 13.98 8.27
CA ASN A 115 -2.97 13.39 7.85
C ASN A 115 -1.81 14.28 8.31
N CYS A 116 -0.87 13.67 9.02
CA CYS A 116 0.36 14.26 9.51
C CYS A 116 1.56 13.69 8.73
N CYS A 117 2.65 14.43 8.70
CA CYS A 117 3.92 14.00 8.11
C CYS A 117 5.06 14.47 9.01
N GLY A 118 6.02 13.59 9.26
CA GLY A 118 7.12 13.87 10.18
C GLY A 118 8.41 13.13 9.81
N LEU A 119 9.53 13.71 10.24
CA LEU A 119 10.86 13.16 10.03
C LEU A 119 11.25 12.31 11.24
N TRP A 120 11.78 11.11 10.97
CA TRP A 120 12.08 10.09 11.96
C TRP A 120 13.50 9.55 11.83
N PRO A 121 14.26 9.39 12.93
CA PRO A 121 15.52 8.69 12.88
C PRO A 121 15.27 7.18 12.74
N LEU A 122 15.88 6.55 11.74
CA LEU A 122 15.91 5.10 11.63
C LEU A 122 17.07 4.58 12.51
N LYS A 123 16.73 3.75 13.50
CA LYS A 123 17.70 3.07 14.37
C LYS A 123 17.89 1.62 13.95
#